data_AF-A0A6S7IPB3-F1
#
_entry.id   AF-A0A6S7IPB3-F1
#
_cell.length_a   1.000
_cell.length_b   1.000
_cell.length_c   1.000
_cell.angle_alpha   90.00
_cell.angle_beta   90.00
_cell.angle_gamma   90.00
#
_symmetry.space_group_name_H-M   'P 1'
#
loop_
_entity.id
_entity.type
_entity.pdbx_description
1 polymer ?
#
loop_
_entity_poly.entity_id
_entity_poly.type
_entity_poly.pdbx_seq_one_letter_code
_entity_poly.pdbx_strand_id
1 'polypeptide(L)'
;MPSPYHDAFGVYCDMKTHRGGWTLVYSYTFTNFNDFYSKTNAVTPRPSWPVREANVPVSTTPPLDEWSAGAVDFNLWREIGHEFMVKSNINDWIVCKPNGGSLVGKRNGLIDCKNIKNVAPKCAGLAPNKIAWHKYGPFLSASSVFYDFEHNTEHDWPAHDPCGKRKADHKKGVVNPGGAIFLR
;
A
#
# COMPACT_ATOMS: atom_id res chain seq x y z
N MET A 1 -19.83 -12.21 -7.25
CA MET A 1 -20.80 -12.20 -6.13
C MET A 1 -20.03 -12.49 -4.86
N PRO A 2 -20.35 -11.88 -3.70
CA PRO A 2 -19.70 -12.20 -2.43
C PRO A 2 -19.87 -13.68 -2.12
N SER A 3 -18.83 -14.31 -1.57
CA SER A 3 -18.84 -15.72 -1.17
C SER A 3 -19.88 -15.95 -0.06
N PRO A 4 -20.72 -17.00 -0.14
CA PRO A 4 -21.69 -17.33 0.92
C PRO A 4 -21.05 -17.88 2.20
N TYR A 5 -19.72 -17.98 2.25
CA TYR A 5 -18.96 -18.58 3.35
C TYR A 5 -18.43 -17.57 4.37
N HIS A 6 -18.63 -16.26 4.14
CA HIS A 6 -18.14 -15.21 5.01
C HIS A 6 -19.26 -14.26 5.43
N ASP A 7 -19.19 -13.78 6.66
CA ASP A 7 -20.09 -12.75 7.15
C ASP A 7 -19.95 -11.48 6.32
N ALA A 8 -21.05 -10.78 6.11
CA ALA A 8 -21.03 -9.49 5.44
C ALA A 8 -20.24 -8.48 6.27
N PHE A 9 -19.44 -7.66 5.59
CA PHE A 9 -18.67 -6.58 6.20
C PHE A 9 -18.81 -5.29 5.39
N GLY A 10 -18.73 -4.15 6.08
CA GLY A 10 -18.75 -2.84 5.44
C GLY A 10 -17.41 -2.52 4.78
N VAL A 11 -17.45 -1.84 3.63
CA VAL A 11 -16.27 -1.35 2.92
C VAL A 11 -16.51 0.05 2.36
N TYR A 12 -15.46 0.83 2.25
CA TYR A 12 -15.47 2.05 1.46
C TYR A 12 -15.24 1.75 -0.02
N CYS A 13 -16.00 2.41 -0.90
CA CYS A 13 -15.87 2.28 -2.35
C CYS A 13 -15.53 3.62 -3.00
N ASP A 14 -14.37 3.70 -3.66
CA ASP A 14 -14.04 4.83 -4.54
C ASP A 14 -14.63 4.57 -5.94
N MET A 15 -15.71 5.29 -6.22
CA MET A 15 -16.47 5.19 -7.48
C MET A 15 -16.07 6.23 -8.53
N LYS A 16 -15.01 7.02 -8.30
CA LYS A 16 -14.61 8.12 -9.19
C LYS A 16 -13.20 7.96 -9.72
N THR A 17 -12.25 7.63 -8.86
CA THR A 17 -10.83 7.58 -9.23
C THR A 17 -10.61 6.48 -10.26
N HIS A 18 -9.94 6.81 -11.37
CA HIS A 18 -9.58 5.84 -12.41
C HIS A 18 -10.74 4.91 -12.83
N ARG A 19 -11.88 5.54 -13.19
CA ARG A 19 -13.14 4.89 -13.63
C ARG A 19 -13.93 4.18 -12.52
N GLY A 20 -13.52 4.32 -11.26
CA GLY A 20 -14.27 3.81 -10.10
C GLY A 20 -14.27 2.29 -9.95
N GLY A 21 -15.10 1.81 -9.03
CA GLY A 21 -15.21 0.39 -8.69
C GLY A 21 -14.08 -0.11 -7.80
N TRP A 22 -13.41 0.78 -7.08
CA TRP A 22 -12.29 0.45 -6.20
C TRP A 22 -12.78 0.23 -4.78
N THR A 23 -12.54 -0.96 -4.22
CA THR A 23 -12.84 -1.28 -2.83
C THR A 23 -11.63 -1.00 -1.96
N LEU A 24 -11.76 -0.17 -0.94
CA LEU A 24 -10.70 0.09 0.03
C LEU A 24 -10.46 -1.16 0.89
N VAL A 25 -9.24 -1.69 0.87
CA VAL A 25 -8.88 -2.88 1.64
C VAL A 25 -7.85 -2.62 2.71
N TYR A 26 -7.14 -1.49 2.63
CA TYR A 26 -6.11 -1.13 3.58
C TYR A 26 -5.95 0.38 3.65
N SER A 27 -5.91 0.94 4.86
CA SER A 27 -5.51 2.32 5.15
C SER A 27 -4.45 2.28 6.25
N TYR A 28 -3.41 3.11 6.12
CA TYR A 28 -2.26 3.10 7.00
C TYR A 28 -1.73 4.49 7.30
N THR A 29 -1.01 4.57 8.42
CA THR A 29 -0.18 5.69 8.83
C THR A 29 1.24 5.18 9.15
N PHE A 30 2.06 6.03 9.75
CA PHE A 30 3.45 5.75 10.11
C PHE A 30 3.65 5.81 11.62
N THR A 31 4.51 4.94 12.17
CA THR A 31 4.89 4.99 13.59
C THR A 31 5.80 6.18 13.91
N ASN A 32 6.63 6.62 12.95
CA ASN A 32 7.58 7.72 13.14
C ASN A 32 7.79 8.51 11.85
N PHE A 33 6.76 9.24 11.39
CA PHE A 33 6.84 10.01 10.15
C PHE A 33 7.88 11.15 10.21
N ASN A 34 8.04 11.78 11.38
CA ASN A 34 8.96 12.92 11.54
C ASN A 34 10.42 12.53 11.28
N ASP A 35 10.78 11.28 11.58
CA ASP A 35 12.08 10.70 11.27
C ASP A 35 11.91 9.50 10.33
N PHE A 36 11.48 9.81 9.10
CA PHE A 36 10.99 8.83 8.14
C PHE A 36 11.98 7.70 7.81
N TYR A 37 13.29 7.99 7.88
CA TYR A 37 14.39 7.06 7.54
C TYR A 37 14.96 6.35 8.78
N SER A 38 14.32 6.53 9.93
CA SER A 38 14.69 5.79 11.12
C SER A 38 14.20 4.35 11.03
N LYS A 39 15.01 3.42 11.52
CA LYS A 39 14.59 2.04 11.73
C LYS A 39 13.38 1.89 12.64
N THR A 40 13.05 2.91 13.44
CA THR A 40 11.86 2.93 14.30
C THR A 40 10.59 3.33 13.57
N ASN A 41 10.69 3.78 12.32
CA ASN A 41 9.56 4.07 11.47
C ASN A 41 9.07 2.79 10.79
N ALA A 42 7.76 2.60 10.75
CA ALA A 42 7.08 1.51 10.09
C ALA A 42 5.69 1.99 9.63
N VAL A 43 5.16 1.35 8.60
CA VAL A 43 3.76 1.45 8.19
C VAL A 43 2.91 0.69 9.22
N THR A 44 1.81 1.29 9.70
CA THR A 44 0.95 0.71 10.74
C THR A 44 -0.52 1.11 10.56
N PRO A 45 -1.49 0.24 10.92
CA PRO A 45 -1.34 -1.18 11.29
C PRO A 45 -0.93 -2.02 10.07
N ARG A 46 -0.51 -3.28 10.25
CA ARG A 46 -0.30 -4.20 9.11
C ARG A 46 -1.57 -4.99 8.78
N PRO A 47 -1.84 -5.31 7.50
CA PRO A 47 -2.83 -6.33 7.14
C PRO A 47 -2.46 -7.71 7.70
N SER A 48 -3.42 -8.63 7.76
CA SER A 48 -3.21 -10.05 8.14
C SER A 48 -2.42 -10.87 7.10
N TRP A 49 -1.70 -10.23 6.17
CA TRP A 49 -0.90 -10.94 5.18
C TRP A 49 0.26 -11.71 5.82
N PRO A 50 0.70 -12.85 5.24
CA PRO A 50 1.60 -13.76 5.94
C PRO A 50 3.07 -13.32 5.79
N VAL A 51 3.47 -12.32 6.58
CA VAL A 51 4.86 -11.85 6.76
C VAL A 51 5.40 -12.36 8.10
N ARG A 52 6.70 -12.64 8.19
CA ARG A 52 7.27 -13.44 9.30
C ARG A 52 7.81 -12.61 10.46
N GLU A 53 8.37 -11.43 10.19
CA GLU A 53 9.17 -10.68 11.16
C GLU A 53 8.67 -9.25 11.40
N ALA A 54 7.46 -8.94 10.93
CA ALA A 54 6.82 -7.66 11.25
C ALA A 54 6.34 -7.64 12.72
N ASN A 55 6.52 -6.49 13.39
CA ASN A 55 6.27 -6.31 14.81
C ASN A 55 5.19 -5.24 15.13
N VAL A 56 4.62 -4.58 14.12
CA VAL A 56 3.46 -3.68 14.30
C VAL A 56 2.14 -4.46 14.46
N PRO A 57 1.10 -3.86 15.08
CA PRO A 57 -0.21 -4.50 15.26
C PRO A 57 -0.85 -4.95 13.94
N VAL A 58 -1.47 -6.13 13.95
CA VAL A 58 -2.29 -6.64 12.84
C VAL A 58 -3.69 -6.01 12.92
N SER A 59 -4.25 -5.65 11.76
CA SER A 59 -5.66 -5.28 11.63
C SER A 59 -6.38 -6.23 10.67
N THR A 60 -7.60 -6.61 11.06
CA THR A 60 -8.61 -7.25 10.22
C THR A 60 -9.93 -6.48 10.26
N THR A 61 -9.90 -5.23 10.75
CA THR A 61 -11.04 -4.33 10.77
C THR A 61 -11.06 -3.50 9.49
N PRO A 62 -12.07 -3.66 8.61
CA PRO A 62 -12.17 -2.90 7.38
C PRO A 62 -12.16 -1.38 7.63
N PRO A 63 -11.31 -0.62 6.93
CA PRO A 63 -11.36 0.84 6.97
C PRO A 63 -12.62 1.34 6.25
N LEU A 64 -13.32 2.29 6.87
CA LEU A 64 -14.55 2.89 6.32
C LEU A 64 -14.31 4.19 5.55
N ASP A 65 -13.09 4.70 5.60
CA ASP A 65 -12.58 5.78 4.77
C ASP A 65 -11.04 5.70 4.64
N GLU A 66 -10.47 6.53 3.77
CA GLU A 66 -9.02 6.54 3.48
C GLU A 66 -8.14 6.91 4.69
N TRP A 67 -8.69 7.52 5.74
CA TRP A 67 -7.98 8.04 6.91
C TRP A 67 -8.21 7.23 8.18
N SER A 68 -9.20 6.33 8.18
CA SER A 68 -9.42 5.34 9.24
C SER A 68 -8.45 4.17 9.05
N ALA A 69 -7.30 4.18 9.75
CA ALA A 69 -6.30 3.13 9.60
C ALA A 69 -6.85 1.75 9.99
N GLY A 70 -6.64 0.74 9.14
CA GLY A 70 -7.25 -0.59 9.27
C GLY A 70 -7.11 -1.39 7.99
N ALA A 71 -7.40 -2.69 8.04
CA ALA A 71 -7.34 -3.56 6.87
C ALA A 71 -8.49 -4.57 6.86
N VAL A 72 -9.03 -4.84 5.68
CA VAL A 72 -9.85 -6.04 5.44
C VAL A 72 -8.97 -7.27 5.63
N ASP A 73 -9.51 -8.37 6.17
CA ASP A 73 -8.76 -9.64 6.26
C ASP A 73 -8.17 -10.01 4.90
N PHE A 74 -6.85 -10.19 4.86
CA PHE A 74 -6.08 -10.50 3.66
C PHE A 74 -6.58 -11.75 2.93
N ASN A 75 -7.17 -12.71 3.64
CA ASN A 75 -7.75 -13.90 3.01
C ASN A 75 -8.87 -13.56 2.02
N LEU A 76 -9.61 -12.47 2.26
CA LEU A 76 -10.72 -12.01 1.43
C LEU A 76 -10.26 -11.19 0.22
N TRP A 77 -9.01 -10.72 0.20
CA TRP A 77 -8.54 -9.82 -0.86
C TRP A 77 -8.63 -10.45 -2.25
N ARG A 78 -8.40 -11.78 -2.35
CA ARG A 78 -8.53 -12.54 -3.60
C ARG A 78 -9.95 -12.55 -4.15
N GLU A 79 -10.96 -12.43 -3.29
CA GLU A 79 -12.36 -12.39 -3.71
C GLU A 79 -12.78 -10.99 -4.16
N ILE A 80 -12.08 -9.95 -3.72
CA ILE A 80 -12.37 -8.55 -4.04
C ILE A 80 -11.80 -8.19 -5.42
N GLY A 81 -10.53 -8.51 -5.68
CA GLY A 81 -9.89 -8.08 -6.90
C GLY A 81 -8.42 -8.46 -7.01
N HIS A 82 -7.85 -8.18 -8.18
CA HIS A 82 -6.44 -8.47 -8.48
C HIS A 82 -5.68 -7.25 -9.00
N GLU A 83 -6.39 -6.26 -9.58
CA GLU A 83 -5.83 -4.94 -9.79
C GLU A 83 -5.75 -4.22 -8.45
N PHE A 84 -4.71 -3.43 -8.23
CA PHE A 84 -4.61 -2.63 -7.02
C PHE A 84 -4.28 -1.18 -7.34
N MET A 85 -4.80 -0.28 -6.51
CA MET A 85 -4.47 1.14 -6.53
C MET A 85 -3.85 1.52 -5.20
N VAL A 86 -2.75 2.26 -5.23
CA VAL A 86 -2.17 2.89 -4.04
C VAL A 86 -2.43 4.38 -4.12
N LYS A 87 -3.12 4.92 -3.11
CA LYS A 87 -3.25 6.36 -2.88
C LYS A 87 -2.41 6.72 -1.67
N SER A 88 -1.65 7.80 -1.75
CA SER A 88 -0.90 8.34 -0.61
C SER A 88 -1.00 9.86 -0.62
N ASN A 89 -1.01 10.48 0.55
CA ASN A 89 -0.90 11.94 0.65
C ASN A 89 0.54 12.43 0.71
N ILE A 90 1.51 11.51 0.75
CA ILE A 90 2.95 11.82 0.73
C ILE A 90 3.65 11.37 -0.56
N ASN A 91 3.08 10.43 -1.30
CA ASN A 91 3.63 9.89 -2.54
C ASN A 91 2.57 9.75 -3.65
N ASP A 92 3.04 9.58 -4.89
CA ASP A 92 2.23 9.57 -6.10
C ASP A 92 1.28 8.37 -6.20
N TRP A 93 0.08 8.61 -6.71
CA TRP A 93 -0.91 7.55 -6.82
C TRP A 93 -0.62 6.68 -8.02
N ILE A 94 -0.73 5.37 -7.82
CA ILE A 94 -0.48 4.37 -8.86
C ILE A 94 -1.62 3.39 -8.95
N VAL A 95 -1.88 2.90 -10.16
CA VAL A 95 -2.74 1.73 -10.43
C VAL A 95 -1.88 0.67 -11.07
N CYS A 96 -1.97 -0.56 -10.58
CA CYS A 96 -1.14 -1.69 -11.00
C CYS A 96 -1.99 -2.90 -11.32
N LYS A 97 -1.58 -3.64 -12.35
CA LYS A 97 -2.15 -4.93 -12.74
C LYS A 97 -1.13 -6.06 -12.58
N PRO A 98 -1.55 -7.28 -12.22
CA PRO A 98 -0.66 -8.44 -12.18
C PRO A 98 -0.03 -8.72 -13.56
N ASN A 99 1.28 -8.91 -13.61
CA ASN A 99 2.01 -9.38 -14.80
C ASN A 99 3.09 -10.39 -14.38
N GLY A 100 2.66 -11.52 -13.81
CA GLY A 100 3.54 -12.49 -13.16
C GLY A 100 3.77 -12.20 -11.67
N GLY A 101 3.83 -10.94 -11.24
CA GLY A 101 3.76 -10.53 -9.84
C GLY A 101 2.31 -10.37 -9.34
N SER A 102 2.10 -10.40 -8.03
CA SER A 102 0.79 -10.17 -7.41
C SER A 102 0.92 -9.69 -5.96
N LEU A 103 0.20 -8.62 -5.62
CA LEU A 103 0.01 -8.19 -4.23
C LEU A 103 -0.90 -9.18 -3.50
N VAL A 104 -2.10 -9.37 -4.03
CA VAL A 104 -3.14 -10.20 -3.41
C VAL A 104 -2.76 -11.68 -3.35
N GLY A 105 -2.00 -12.18 -4.33
CA GLY A 105 -1.50 -13.55 -4.37
C GLY A 105 -0.15 -13.76 -3.67
N LYS A 106 0.42 -12.72 -3.04
CA LYS A 106 1.77 -12.73 -2.44
C LYS A 106 2.82 -13.35 -3.36
N ARG A 107 2.94 -12.84 -4.58
CA ARG A 107 3.83 -13.38 -5.61
C ARG A 107 4.79 -12.32 -6.11
N ASN A 108 6.09 -12.59 -6.00
CA ASN A 108 7.13 -11.75 -6.58
C ASN A 108 7.04 -11.80 -8.11
N GLY A 109 7.30 -10.68 -8.79
CA GLY A 109 7.33 -10.64 -10.24
C GLY A 109 7.02 -9.26 -10.81
N LEU A 110 6.84 -9.20 -12.13
CA LEU A 110 6.49 -7.97 -12.81
C LEU A 110 5.03 -7.57 -12.53
N ILE A 111 4.77 -6.27 -12.59
CA ILE A 111 3.44 -5.69 -12.51
C ILE A 111 3.38 -4.53 -13.49
N ASP A 112 2.23 -4.31 -14.09
CA ASP A 112 2.04 -3.20 -15.01
C ASP A 112 1.40 -2.05 -14.26
N CYS A 113 2.19 -1.06 -13.85
CA CYS A 113 1.70 0.12 -13.15
C CYS A 113 1.67 1.37 -14.01
N LYS A 114 0.77 2.29 -13.65
CA LYS A 114 0.68 3.64 -14.18
C LYS A 114 0.55 4.63 -13.04
N ASN A 115 1.27 5.74 -13.12
CA ASN A 115 1.02 6.91 -12.30
C ASN A 115 -0.31 7.54 -12.73
N ILE A 116 -1.21 7.76 -11.79
CA ILE A 116 -2.53 8.36 -12.06
C ILE A 116 -2.68 9.75 -11.41
N LYS A 117 -1.75 10.15 -10.53
CA LYS A 117 -1.72 11.47 -9.91
C LYS A 117 -0.35 11.75 -9.27
N ASN A 118 0.24 12.88 -9.62
CA ASN A 118 1.42 13.40 -8.95
C ASN A 118 1.00 14.12 -7.65
N VAL A 119 1.46 13.61 -6.52
CA VAL A 119 1.20 14.16 -5.18
C VAL A 119 2.47 14.73 -4.58
N ALA A 120 3.58 14.01 -4.76
CA ALA A 120 4.87 14.46 -4.31
C ALA A 120 5.40 15.58 -5.22
N PRO A 121 6.24 16.48 -4.70
CA PRO A 121 6.71 17.65 -5.45
C PRO A 121 7.76 17.31 -6.52
N LYS A 122 8.28 16.07 -6.54
CA LYS A 122 9.37 15.64 -7.42
C LYS A 122 8.93 14.43 -8.25
N CYS A 123 9.55 14.29 -9.42
CA CYS A 123 9.45 13.12 -10.30
C CYS A 123 8.00 12.78 -10.72
N ALA A 124 7.48 13.53 -11.68
CA ALA A 124 6.14 13.31 -12.20
C ALA A 124 6.06 12.09 -13.14
N GLY A 125 4.96 11.34 -13.05
CA GLY A 125 4.59 10.34 -14.05
C GLY A 125 5.34 9.01 -13.98
N LEU A 126 6.21 8.83 -12.99
CA LEU A 126 6.94 7.57 -12.80
C LEU A 126 6.09 6.53 -12.06
N ALA A 127 6.30 5.26 -12.36
CA ALA A 127 5.62 4.14 -11.73
C ALA A 127 6.56 2.93 -11.58
N PRO A 128 6.36 2.08 -10.54
CA PRO A 128 7.08 0.82 -10.40
C PRO A 128 6.65 -0.19 -11.49
N ASN A 129 7.44 -1.22 -11.73
CA ASN A 129 7.10 -2.31 -12.64
C ASN A 129 7.34 -3.71 -12.04
N LYS A 130 7.67 -3.78 -10.75
CA LYS A 130 7.95 -5.00 -10.02
C LYS A 130 7.38 -4.94 -8.62
N ILE A 131 6.83 -6.06 -8.16
CA ILE A 131 6.53 -6.32 -6.75
C ILE A 131 7.44 -7.41 -6.23
N ALA A 132 7.88 -7.25 -4.98
CA ALA A 132 8.53 -8.31 -4.23
C ALA A 132 8.11 -8.25 -2.77
N TRP A 133 8.27 -9.39 -2.10
CA TRP A 133 7.91 -9.62 -0.71
C TRP A 133 9.16 -9.99 0.07
N HIS A 134 9.47 -9.25 1.11
CA HIS A 134 10.47 -9.64 2.11
C HIS A 134 9.77 -10.07 3.40
N LYS A 135 10.55 -10.26 4.46
CA LYS A 135 10.10 -10.79 5.74
C LYS A 135 9.22 -9.83 6.54
N TYR A 136 9.18 -8.55 6.17
CA TYR A 136 8.39 -7.53 6.86
C TYR A 136 7.19 -7.02 6.04
N GLY A 137 7.28 -6.99 4.71
CA GLY A 137 6.19 -6.50 3.86
C GLY A 137 6.43 -6.69 2.37
N PRO A 138 5.47 -6.26 1.53
CA PRO A 138 5.69 -6.04 0.11
C PRO A 138 6.36 -4.69 -0.16
N PHE A 139 7.06 -4.61 -1.29
CA PHE A 139 7.55 -3.36 -1.85
C PHE A 139 7.37 -3.33 -3.36
N LEU A 140 7.20 -2.12 -3.90
CA LEU A 140 7.02 -1.83 -5.32
C LEU A 140 8.25 -1.08 -5.82
N SER A 141 8.83 -1.59 -6.91
CA SER A 141 10.12 -1.12 -7.42
C SER A 141 10.16 -1.08 -8.94
N ALA A 142 11.13 -0.36 -9.49
CA ALA A 142 11.65 -0.55 -10.84
C ALA A 142 13.16 -0.75 -10.75
N SER A 143 13.97 0.28 -11.06
CA SER A 143 15.41 0.28 -10.77
C SER A 143 15.72 0.33 -9.27
N SER A 144 14.85 0.98 -8.49
CA SER A 144 14.87 1.00 -7.02
C SER A 144 13.42 1.21 -6.52
N VAL A 145 13.24 1.54 -5.24
CA VAL A 145 11.96 1.40 -4.51
C VAL A 145 11.13 2.68 -4.55
N PHE A 146 9.85 2.55 -4.92
CA PHE A 146 8.84 3.61 -4.88
C PHE A 146 7.99 3.55 -3.62
N TYR A 147 7.57 2.33 -3.27
CA TYR A 147 6.76 2.02 -2.10
C TYR A 147 7.40 0.85 -1.36
N ASP A 148 7.62 0.98 -0.06
CA ASP A 148 7.99 -0.12 0.82
C ASP A 148 7.05 -0.11 2.03
N PHE A 149 6.27 -1.17 2.15
CA PHE A 149 5.32 -1.34 3.25
C PHE A 149 6.02 -2.08 4.40
N GLU A 150 7.04 -1.42 4.95
CA GLU A 150 7.83 -1.91 6.10
C GLU A 150 6.97 -1.93 7.36
N HIS A 151 6.92 -3.08 8.05
CA HIS A 151 6.07 -3.32 9.23
C HIS A 151 6.87 -3.74 10.46
N ASN A 152 8.17 -3.47 10.47
CA ASN A 152 9.10 -3.71 11.55
C ASN A 152 9.74 -2.39 12.01
N THR A 153 9.80 -2.15 13.31
CA THR A 153 10.36 -0.92 13.92
C THR A 153 11.78 -1.09 14.47
N GLU A 154 12.50 -2.13 14.04
CA GLU A 154 13.81 -2.51 14.59
C GLU A 154 14.93 -2.62 13.54
N HIS A 155 14.59 -2.80 12.26
CA HIS A 155 15.57 -3.20 11.23
C HIS A 155 15.72 -2.28 10.03
N ASP A 156 14.63 -1.79 9.44
CA ASP A 156 14.63 -0.99 8.21
C ASP A 156 13.55 0.11 8.33
N TRP A 157 13.32 0.88 7.27
CA TRP A 157 12.34 1.96 7.24
C TRP A 157 11.45 1.89 5.98
N PRO A 158 10.20 2.40 6.04
CA PRO A 158 9.31 2.52 4.89
C PRO A 158 9.91 3.38 3.78
N ALA A 159 9.46 3.16 2.54
CA ALA A 159 9.81 4.01 1.41
C ALA A 159 8.55 4.53 0.75
N HIS A 160 8.50 5.84 0.57
CA HIS A 160 7.47 6.54 -0.19
C HIS A 160 8.22 7.57 -1.03
N ASP A 161 8.65 7.17 -2.22
CA ASP A 161 9.53 7.98 -3.07
C ASP A 161 8.98 8.01 -4.51
N PRO A 162 8.54 9.17 -5.02
CA PRO A 162 8.01 9.28 -6.38
C PRO A 162 9.08 9.06 -7.46
N CYS A 163 10.36 9.21 -7.10
CA CYS A 163 11.48 9.04 -8.00
C CYS A 163 11.95 7.59 -8.10
N GLY A 164 11.46 6.68 -7.24
CA GLY A 164 11.85 5.28 -7.24
C GLY A 164 13.32 5.06 -6.89
N LYS A 165 13.88 5.86 -5.97
CA LYS A 165 15.30 5.84 -5.57
C LYS A 165 15.51 5.52 -4.09
N ARG A 166 14.44 5.21 -3.34
CA ARG A 166 14.43 5.03 -1.88
C ARG A 166 14.99 6.27 -1.14
N LYS A 167 14.64 7.47 -1.60
CA LYS A 167 15.09 8.78 -1.05
C LYS A 167 13.94 9.59 -0.43
N ALA A 168 14.31 10.64 0.31
CA ALA A 168 13.45 11.58 1.05
C ALA A 168 12.64 12.54 0.18
N ASP A 169 12.13 12.07 -0.96
CA ASP A 169 11.47 12.90 -1.97
C ASP A 169 9.93 12.92 -1.84
N HIS A 170 9.36 12.29 -0.80
CA HIS A 170 7.94 12.44 -0.46
C HIS A 170 7.58 13.88 -0.07
N LYS A 171 6.29 14.20 -0.22
CA LYS A 171 5.70 15.46 0.23
C LYS A 171 5.83 15.62 1.75
N LYS A 172 6.27 16.80 2.19
CA LYS A 172 6.43 17.19 3.60
C LYS A 172 5.27 18.06 4.08
N GLY A 173 5.14 18.24 5.40
CA GLY A 173 4.13 19.13 6.00
C GLY A 173 2.68 18.66 5.78
N VAL A 174 2.47 17.35 5.71
CA VAL A 174 1.16 16.74 5.48
C VAL A 174 0.52 16.38 6.81
N VAL A 175 -0.74 16.80 7.00
CA VAL A 175 -1.56 16.40 8.15
C VAL A 175 -1.95 14.92 7.98
N ASN A 176 -1.74 14.11 9.01
CA ASN A 176 -2.02 12.66 9.03
C ASN A 176 -1.38 11.93 7.83
N PRO A 177 -0.04 11.89 7.77
CA PRO A 177 0.68 11.25 6.67
C PRO A 177 0.36 9.76 6.59
N GLY A 178 0.10 9.27 5.39
CA GLY A 178 -0.34 7.89 5.21
C GLY A 178 -0.68 7.54 3.77
N GLY A 179 -1.47 6.48 3.63
CA GLY A 179 -2.00 6.04 2.36
C GLY A 179 -2.97 4.90 2.49
N ALA A 180 -3.43 4.44 1.35
CA ALA A 180 -4.46 3.44 1.22
C ALA A 180 -4.20 2.54 0.00
N ILE A 181 -4.60 1.27 0.13
CA ILE A 181 -4.64 0.30 -0.96
C ILE A 181 -6.08 -0.07 -1.24
N PHE A 182 -6.43 -0.05 -2.52
CA PHE A 182 -7.73 -0.46 -3.03
C PHE A 182 -7.56 -1.63 -4.00
N LEU A 183 -8.59 -2.46 -4.13
CA LEU A 183 -8.64 -3.57 -5.08
C LEU A 183 -9.83 -3.47 -6.03
N ARG A 184 -9.67 -4.07 -7.21
CA ARG A 184 -10.71 -4.29 -8.23
C ARG A 184 -10.36 -5.48 -9.12
#